data_AF-A0A536RQE0-F1
#
_entry.id   AF-A0A536RQE0-F1
#
_cell.length_a   1.000
_cell.length_b   1.000
_cell.length_c   1.000
_cell.angle_alpha   90.00
_cell.angle_beta   90.00
_cell.angle_gamma   90.00
#
_symmetry.space_group_name_H-M   'P 1'
#
loop_
_entity.id
_entity.type
_entity.pdbx_description
1 polymer ?
#
loop_
_entity_poly.entity_id
_entity_poly.type
_entity_poly.pdbx_seq_one_letter_code
_entity_poly.pdbx_strand_id
1 'polypeptide(L)' 'NGGIDPAQWNGYAWGFGIERMAMLKHDVDDIRLFYESDLRFLEQF' A
#
# COMPACT_ATOMS: atom_id res chain seq x y z
N ASN A 1 16.93 18.08 -6.95
CA ASN A 1 17.82 16.90 -6.78
C ASN A 1 18.49 16.86 -5.40
N GLY A 2 17.74 16.95 -4.29
CA GLY A 2 18.19 16.63 -2.92
C GLY A 2 19.40 17.36 -2.30
N GLY A 3 20.31 17.97 -3.07
CA GLY A 3 21.55 18.57 -2.56
C GLY A 3 22.60 17.57 -2.08
N ILE A 4 22.44 16.27 -2.37
CA ILE A 4 23.30 15.20 -1.87
C ILE A 4 24.27 14.75 -2.97
N ASP A 5 25.56 14.66 -2.63
CA ASP A 5 26.61 14.16 -3.52
C ASP A 5 26.54 12.62 -3.65
N PRO A 6 26.22 12.07 -4.83
CA PRO A 6 26.07 10.63 -5.05
C PRO A 6 27.40 9.87 -5.02
N ALA A 7 28.56 10.54 -5.12
CA ALA A 7 29.86 9.88 -5.01
C ALA A 7 30.21 9.53 -3.55
N GLN A 8 29.63 10.26 -2.59
CA GLN A 8 29.83 10.03 -1.16
C GLN A 8 28.70 9.19 -0.55
N TRP A 9 27.48 9.29 -1.09
CA TRP A 9 26.28 8.72 -0.49
C TRP A 9 25.45 7.92 -1.49
N ASN A 10 25.06 6.72 -1.09
CA ASN A 10 24.11 5.88 -1.81
C ASN A 10 22.79 5.78 -1.04
N GLY A 11 21.69 5.51 -1.74
CA GLY A 11 20.36 5.42 -1.14
C GLY A 11 19.51 4.34 -1.80
N TYR A 12 18.60 3.78 -1.00
CA TYR A 12 17.55 2.88 -1.46
C TYR A 12 16.19 3.53 -1.18
N ALA A 13 15.21 3.24 -2.02
CA ALA A 13 13.83 3.64 -1.82
C ALA A 13 12.90 2.48 -2.16
N TRP A 14 11.82 2.36 -1.40
CA TRP A 14 10.74 1.43 -1.67
C TRP A 14 9.39 2.11 -1.43
N GLY A 15 8.37 1.54 -2.05
CA GLY A 15 6.98 1.93 -1.86
C GLY A 15 6.10 0.69 -1.95
N PHE A 16 5.10 0.63 -1.09
CA PHE A 16 4.09 -0.42 -1.09
C PHE A 16 2.71 0.23 -1.17
N GLY A 17 1.81 -0.38 -1.92
CA GLY A 17 0.39 -0.02 -1.88
C GLY A 17 -0.26 -0.74 -0.70
N ILE A 18 -0.85 0.02 0.22
CA ILE A 18 -1.49 -0.53 1.43
C ILE A 18 -2.65 -1.46 1.02
N GLU A 19 -3.44 -1.05 0.04
CA GLU A 19 -4.58 -1.79 -0.50
C GLU A 19 -4.13 -3.14 -1.05
N ARG A 20 -3.04 -3.20 -1.82
CA ARG A 20 -2.53 -4.46 -2.37
C ARG A 20 -2.05 -5.41 -1.27
N MET A 21 -1.40 -4.89 -0.24
CA MET A 21 -0.97 -5.70 0.90
C MET A 21 -2.17 -6.21 1.71
N ALA A 22 -3.21 -5.40 1.87
CA ALA A 22 -4.45 -5.80 2.54
C ALA A 22 -5.19 -6.89 1.75
N MET A 23 -5.32 -6.73 0.43
CA MET A 23 -5.93 -7.73 -0.45
C MET A 23 -5.27 -9.10 -0.33
N LEU A 24 -3.93 -9.15 -0.37
CA LEU A 24 -3.19 -10.41 -0.24
C LEU A 24 -3.29 -11.02 1.16
N LYS A 25 -3.32 -10.19 2.20
CA LYS A 25 -3.39 -10.66 3.59
C LYS A 25 -4.77 -11.23 3.94
N HIS A 26 -5.81 -10.62 3.39
CA HIS A 26 -7.20 -10.87 3.76
C HIS A 26 -8.00 -11.59 2.67
N ASP A 27 -7.34 -12.04 1.59
CA ASP A 27 -7.96 -12.73 0.45
C ASP A 27 -9.12 -11.94 -0.16
N VAL A 28 -8.93 -10.62 -0.29
CA VAL A 28 -9.92 -9.72 -0.89
C VAL A 28 -9.63 -9.60 -2.38
N ASP A 29 -10.54 -10.10 -3.21
CA ASP A 29 -10.38 -10.14 -4.67
C ASP A 29 -10.69 -8.81 -5.37
N ASP A 30 -11.48 -7.93 -4.74
CA ASP A 30 -11.98 -6.70 -5.34
C ASP A 30 -11.62 -5.46 -4.53
N ILE A 31 -10.78 -4.60 -5.12
CA ILE A 31 -10.31 -3.35 -4.50
C ILE A 31 -11.45 -2.34 -4.26
N ARG A 32 -12.55 -2.43 -5.00
CA ARG A 32 -13.69 -1.49 -4.86
C ARG A 32 -14.35 -1.59 -3.49
N LEU A 33 -14.29 -2.75 -2.86
CA LEU A 33 -14.84 -2.98 -1.52
C LEU A 33 -14.26 -2.03 -0.47
N PHE A 34 -13.03 -1.54 -0.65
CA PHE A 34 -12.42 -0.53 0.23
C PHE A 34 -13.03 0.87 0.09
N TYR A 35 -13.75 1.17 -1.00
CA TYR A 35 -14.28 2.50 -1.29
C TYR A 35 -15.82 2.57 -1.28
N GLU A 36 -16.50 1.43 -1.40
CA GLU A 36 -17.97 1.34 -1.43
C GLU A 36 -18.64 1.56 -0.06
N SER A 37 -17.87 1.56 1.04
CA SER A 37 -18.36 1.78 2.43
C SER A 37 -19.50 0.82 2.85
N ASP A 38 -19.47 -0.43 2.38
CA ASP A 38 -20.44 -1.45 2.73
C ASP A 38 -20.18 -2.00 4.15
N LEU A 39 -21.15 -1.86 5.05
CA LEU A 39 -21.05 -2.34 6.43
C LEU A 39 -20.74 -3.85 6.50
N ARG A 40 -21.25 -4.66 5.57
CA ARG A 40 -21.02 -6.11 5.55
C ARG A 40 -19.56 -6.45 5.32
N PHE A 41 -18.84 -5.60 4.58
CA PHE A 41 -17.41 -5.75 4.36
C PHE A 41 -16.62 -5.24 5.57
N LEU A 42 -17.02 -4.12 6.16
CA LEU A 42 -16.35 -3.54 7.33
C LEU A 42 -16.44 -4.45 8.57
N GLU A 43 -17.54 -5.19 8.73
CA GLU A 43 -17.75 -6.13 9.84
C GLU A 43 -16.91 -7.42 9.76
N GLN A 44 -16.22 -7.68 8.64
CA GLN A 44 -15.40 -8.88 8.46
C GLN A 44 -14.00 -8.78 9.10
N PHE A 45 -13.63 -7.61 9.62
CA PHE A 45 -12.30 -7.28 10.13
C PHE A 45 -12.30 -6.84 11.59
#